data_AF-A0A8I0H8U3-F1
#
_entry.id   AF-A0A8I0H8U3-F1
#
_cell.length_a   1.000
_cell.length_b   1.000
_cell.length_c   1.000
_cell.angle_alpha   90.00
_cell.angle_beta   90.00
_cell.angle_gamma   90.00
#
_symmetry.space_group_name_H-M   'P 1'
#
loop_
_entity.id
_entity.type
_entity.pdbx_description
1 polymer ?
#
loop_
_entity_poly.entity_id
_entity_poly.type
_entity_poly.pdbx_seq_one_letter_code
_entity_poly.pdbx_strand_id
1 'polypeptide(L)' 'PVVITFCQKTDSHNAPQLIITLENAVKSNLAGIESNRIGLKSAEEMMRLMHGQLNYTQSSNFFTSTLTFKGLAD' A
#
# COMPACT_ATOMS: atom_id res chain seq x y z
N PRO A 1 4.57 10.10 -12.57
CA PRO A 1 3.86 8.89 -13.05
C PRO A 1 3.67 7.96 -11.85
N VAL A 2 2.54 7.27 -11.75
CA VAL A 2 2.34 6.25 -10.71
C VAL A 2 2.78 4.91 -11.29
N VAL A 3 3.65 4.21 -10.56
CA VAL A 3 4.06 2.84 -10.88
C VAL A 3 3.25 1.91 -9.99
N ILE A 4 2.64 0.88 -10.59
CA ILE A 4 1.87 -0.14 -9.89
C ILE A 4 2.53 -1.49 -10.14
N THR A 5 2.89 -2.18 -9.07
CA THR A 5 3.49 -3.53 -9.13
C THR A 5 2.60 -4.52 -8.41
N PHE A 6 2.37 -5.67 -9.04
CA PHE A 6 1.62 -6.79 -8.48
C PHE A 6 2.58 -7.96 -8.24
N CYS A 7 2.49 -8.58 -7.07
CA CYS A 7 3.29 -9.74 -6.73
C CYS A 7 2.45 -10.73 -5.92
N GLN A 8 2.45 -11.99 -6.34
CA GLN A 8 1.89 -13.08 -5.55
C GLN A 8 3.01 -13.84 -4.85
N LYS A 9 2.84 -14.10 -3.56
CA LYS A 9 3.78 -14.87 -2.74
C LYS A 9 3.02 -15.76 -1.77
N THR A 10 3.70 -16.72 -1.16
CA THR A 10 3.19 -17.46 -0.01
C THR A 10 3.78 -16.89 1.27
N ASP A 11 2.99 -16.88 2.33
CA ASP A 11 3.45 -16.49 3.66
C ASP A 11 4.17 -17.63 4.39
N SER A 12 4.58 -17.39 5.65
CA SER A 12 5.26 -18.39 6.48
C SER A 12 4.43 -19.65 6.77
N HIS A 13 3.12 -19.60 6.52
CA HIS A 13 2.18 -20.71 6.70
C HIS A 13 1.72 -21.31 5.36
N ASN A 14 2.42 -21.01 4.26
CA ASN A 14 2.07 -21.39 2.89
C ASN A 14 0.72 -20.85 2.39
N ALA A 15 0.16 -19.82 3.03
CA ALA A 15 -1.06 -19.19 2.56
C ALA A 15 -0.75 -18.19 1.42
N PRO A 16 -1.56 -18.13 0.35
CA PRO A 16 -1.36 -17.18 -0.73
C PRO A 16 -1.57 -15.74 -0.24
N GLN A 17 -0.70 -14.85 -0.72
CA GLN A 17 -0.74 -13.41 -0.50
C GLN A 17 -0.64 -12.68 -1.83
N LEU A 18 -1.49 -11.67 -2.00
CA LEU A 18 -1.35 -10.68 -3.07
C LEU A 18 -0.76 -9.41 -2.47
N ILE A 19 0.34 -8.96 -3.03
CA ILE A 19 1.04 -7.73 -2.66
C ILE A 19 0.91 -6.76 -3.82
N ILE A 20 0.33 -5.60 -3.55
CA ILE A 20 0.19 -4.49 -4.51
C ILE A 20 1.01 -3.33 -4.00
N THR A 21 2.00 -2.89 -4.77
CA THR A 21 2.83 -1.72 -4.45
C THR A 21 2.51 -0.58 -5.41
N LEU A 22 2.18 0.58 -4.84
CA LEU A 22 1.94 1.83 -5.53
C LEU A 22 3.09 2.77 -5.20
N GLU A 23 3.83 3.22 -6.21
CA GLU A 23 4.89 4.21 -6.06
C GLU A 23 4.55 5.45 -6.87
N ASN A 24 4.61 6.61 -6.23
CA ASN A 24 4.33 7.88 -6.87
C ASN A 24 5.45 8.88 -6.57
N ALA A 25 5.84 9.66 -7.57
CA ALA A 25 6.79 10.74 -7.39
C ALA A 25 6.16 11.86 -6.54
N VAL A 26 6.86 12.29 -5.50
CA VAL A 26 6.47 13.46 -4.70
C VAL A 26 6.83 14.71 -5.49
N LYS A 27 5.83 15.51 -5.85
CA LYS A 27 6.09 16.81 -6.50
C LYS A 27 6.66 17.78 -5.48
N SER A 28 7.77 18.44 -5.82
CA SER A 28 8.49 19.39 -4.97
C SER A 28 7.70 20.64 -4.56
N ASN A 29 6.56 20.92 -5.19
CA ASN A 29 5.82 22.17 -5.01
C ASN A 29 4.45 22.03 -4.29
N LEU A 30 4.22 20.92 -3.57
CA LEU A 30 3.00 20.78 -2.76
C LEU A 30 3.38 20.49 -1.31
N ALA A 31 3.24 21.55 -0.51
CA ALA A 31 3.14 21.47 0.93
C ALA A 31 2.06 20.45 1.33
N GLY A 32 2.37 19.64 2.33
CA GLY A 32 1.37 18.95 3.14
C GLY A 32 0.86 17.65 2.56
N ILE A 33 1.44 16.56 3.04
CA ILE A 33 0.80 15.25 3.23
C ILE A 33 -0.35 15.41 4.25
N GLU A 34 -1.30 16.31 4.03
CA GLU A 34 -2.46 16.48 4.92
C GLU A 34 -3.71 15.89 4.26
N SER A 35 -3.90 16.10 2.94
CA SER A 35 -4.99 15.45 2.21
C SER A 35 -4.78 13.94 2.04
N ASN A 36 -3.52 13.48 1.88
CA ASN A 36 -3.20 12.05 1.79
C ASN A 36 -3.37 11.30 3.13
N ARG A 37 -3.39 11.97 4.29
CA ARG A 37 -3.56 11.30 5.59
C ARG A 37 -4.98 10.74 5.76
N ILE A 38 -6.00 11.42 5.24
CA ILE A 38 -7.38 10.91 5.28
C ILE A 38 -7.50 9.68 4.38
N GLY A 39 -7.01 9.78 3.13
CA GLY A 39 -7.00 8.66 2.19
C GLY A 39 -6.22 7.45 2.73
N LEU A 40 -5.08 7.67 3.38
CA LEU A 40 -4.30 6.61 4.02
C LEU A 40 -5.04 5.99 5.19
N LYS A 41 -5.66 6.76 6.09
CA LYS A 41 -6.44 6.22 7.20
C LYS A 41 -7.61 5.36 6.72
N SER A 42 -8.33 5.81 5.68
CA SER A 42 -9.38 5.02 5.07
C SER A 42 -8.83 3.74 4.44
N ALA A 43 -7.68 3.81 3.77
CA ALA A 43 -7.01 2.63 3.21
C ALA A 43 -6.53 1.66 4.29
N GLU A 44 -5.96 2.14 5.40
CA GLU A 44 -5.58 1.32 6.56
C GLU A 44 -6.80 0.60 7.12
N GLU A 45 -7.92 1.29 7.30
CA GLU A 45 -9.16 0.71 7.81
C GLU A 45 -9.72 -0.34 6.86
N MET A 46 -9.76 -0.06 5.55
CA MET A 46 -10.18 -1.04 4.55
C MET A 46 -9.28 -2.28 4.57
N MET A 47 -7.96 -2.11 4.63
CA MET A 47 -7.03 -3.23 4.72
C MET A 47 -7.25 -4.04 5.99
N ARG A 48 -7.52 -3.39 7.13
CA ARG A 48 -7.85 -4.06 8.39
C ARG A 48 -9.11 -4.92 8.26
N LEU A 49 -10.18 -4.38 7.64
CA LEU A 49 -11.43 -5.10 7.41
C LEU A 49 -11.25 -6.33 6.48
N MET A 50 -10.33 -6.25 5.54
CA MET A 50 -10.00 -7.36 4.63
C MET A 50 -8.95 -8.33 5.20
N HIS A 51 -8.63 -8.25 6.50
CA HIS A 51 -7.56 -9.02 7.14
C HIS A 51 -6.18 -8.86 6.45
N GLY A 52 -6.01 -7.77 5.72
CA GLY A 52 -4.79 -7.38 5.05
C GLY A 52 -3.98 -6.37 5.86
N GLN A 53 -2.95 -5.82 5.22
CA GLN A 53 -2.06 -4.84 5.81
C GLN A 53 -1.74 -3.75 4.80
N LEU A 54 -1.73 -2.49 5.26
CA LEU A 54 -1.15 -1.37 4.53
C LEU A 54 0.16 -0.97 5.21
N ASN A 55 1.24 -0.88 4.44
CA ASN A 55 2.48 -0.22 4.86
C ASN A 55 2.75 0.93 3.88
N TYR A 56 3.30 2.04 4.36
CA TYR A 56 3.72 3.12 3.48
C TYR A 56 4.99 3.77 3.97
N THR A 57 5.76 4.30 3.03
CA THR A 57 7.00 5.03 3.27
C THR A 57 7.06 6.24 2.37
N GLN A 58 7.60 7.34 2.87
CA GLN A 58 7.87 8.51 2.07
C GLN A 58 9.35 8.89 2.15
N SER A 59 9.96 9.03 0.99
CA SER A 59 11.28 9.64 0.79
C SER A 59 11.12 11.04 0.21
N SER A 60 12.24 11.74 -0.03
CA SER A 60 12.22 13.08 -0.66
C SER A 60 11.59 13.08 -2.05
N ASN A 61 11.70 11.95 -2.77
CA ASN A 61 11.36 11.88 -4.20
C ASN A 61 10.15 10.98 -4.46
N PHE A 62 9.86 10.04 -3.56
CA PHE A 62 8.83 9.03 -3.77
C PHE A 62 8.00 8.79 -2.52
N PHE A 63 6.71 8.59 -2.75
CA PHE A 63 5.76 8.03 -1.80
C PHE A 63 5.41 6.62 -2.28
N THR A 64 5.58 5.65 -1.40
CA THR A 64 5.32 4.24 -1.70
C THR A 64 4.31 3.69 -0.70
N SER A 65 3.23 3.08 -1.18
CA SER A 65 2.29 2.30 -0.37
C SER A 65 2.27 0.85 -0.85
N THR A 66 2.21 -0.08 0.10
CA THR A 66 2.18 -1.52 -0.12
C THR A 66 0.99 -2.11 0.60
N LEU A 67 0.06 -2.66 -0.19
CA LEU A 67 -1.14 -3.35 0.26
C LEU A 67 -0.87 -4.85 0.20
N THR A 68 -0.98 -5.54 1.34
CA THR A 68 -0.85 -6.99 1.43
C THR A 68 -2.21 -7.60 1.77
N PHE A 69 -2.76 -8.40 0.87
CA PHE A 69 -3.97 -9.20 1.07
C PHE A 69 -3.55 -10.61 1.44
N LYS A 70 -4.11 -11.16 2.52
CA LYS A 70 -3.79 -12.50 3.02
C LYS A 70 -4.99 -13.41 2.87
N GLY A 71 -4.74 -14.71 2.66
CA GLY A 71 -5.82 -15.70 2.68
C GLY A 71 -6.81 -15.52 1.53
N LEU A 72 -6.31 -15.17 0.34
CA LEU A 72 -7.07 -15.29 -0.91
C LEU A 72 -7.25 -16.78 -1.20
N ALA A 73 -8.14 -17.44 -0.46
CA ALA A 73 -8.68 -18.74 -0.80
C ALA A 73 -10.00 -18.48 -1.55
N ASP A 74 -10.17 -19.17 -2.68
CA ASP A 74 -11.46 -19.24 -3.39
C ASP A 74 -12.58 -19.80 -2.48
#